data_AF-A0A971HLB4-F1
#
_entry.id   AF-A0A971HLB4-F1
#
_cell.length_a   1.000
_cell.length_b   1.000
_cell.length_c   1.000
_cell.angle_alpha   90.00
_cell.angle_beta   90.00
_cell.angle_gamma   90.00
#
_symmetry.space_group_name_H-M   'P 1'
#
loop_
_entity.id
_entity.type
_entity.pdbx_description
1 polymer ?
#
loop_
_entity_poly.entity_id
_entity_poly.type
_entity_poly.pdbx_seq_one_letter_code
_entity_poly.pdbx_strand_id
1 'polypeptide(L)'
;MWYHGSDKLFEVLRPGSTITQNKDLAIAFSHQPTWLMIEDDGSIQHNGTASGYLYIIDEPISVTEDLMPVPNSTMEPGMEWHTRRELRVKVVKHLGPAREVNRMKRRNDSVIQWAVDKVQREYHEDVSLLLMYGSYENGTANPLSDVDMYFIPKTEGAQELSTTFIIEGVGYDLFPMSWSRVKDIADFNDYLTPCLGNVKILYCNSPEDRERFEQLQARLQANLADKKFMLTKACQRLEEAVRLYGQLVFADDLGQARTLSGYVAMFLAEAVAYTNQTYFARGLKTQLEDLKGMAALPRDFIFLYEGVAKANSTQELRGICQQMIANTKELIEAEQEPTSARESNPDYSALANWYQELVSTWNKIKVACATGNTVLAYLSGTCLQRELDRIAAEYGLGSLDLMGAYAADDLNQLQSRAALIQKTVIQVIKAQGITLAEYATVEEFLAGGHD
;
A
#
# COMPACT_ATOMS: atom_id res chain seq x y z
N MET A 1 28.73 -5.86 3.06
CA MET A 1 28.42 -4.42 2.90
C MET A 1 29.43 -3.62 3.71
N TRP A 2 29.83 -2.45 3.25
CA TRP A 2 30.85 -1.62 3.90
C TRP A 2 30.21 -0.33 4.42
N TYR A 3 30.53 0.02 5.66
CA TYR A 3 29.97 1.16 6.37
C TYR A 3 31.04 2.18 6.72
N HIS A 4 30.62 3.43 6.80
CA HIS A 4 31.42 4.54 7.31
C HIS A 4 30.59 5.42 8.25
N GLY A 5 31.22 5.94 9.29
CA GLY A 5 30.61 6.89 10.23
C GLY A 5 31.31 8.24 10.19
N SER A 6 30.55 9.32 10.05
CA SER A 6 31.07 10.68 10.16
C SER A 6 30.02 11.65 10.73
N ASP A 7 30.48 12.74 11.34
CA ASP A 7 29.67 13.87 11.78
C ASP A 7 29.33 14.86 10.65
N LYS A 8 29.76 14.59 9.42
CA LYS A 8 29.60 15.48 8.26
C LYS A 8 28.80 14.83 7.15
N LEU A 9 28.16 15.66 6.32
CA LEU A 9 27.49 15.29 5.07
C LEU A 9 28.42 15.36 3.87
N PHE A 10 28.50 14.29 3.08
CA PHE A 10 29.27 14.24 1.83
C PHE A 10 28.82 13.06 0.95
N GLU A 11 29.16 13.12 -0.34
CA GLU A 11 28.84 12.07 -1.34
C GLU A 11 30.05 11.21 -1.71
N VAL A 12 31.26 11.65 -1.35
CA VAL A 12 32.53 10.96 -1.67
C VAL A 12 33.43 10.92 -0.44
N LEU A 13 33.87 9.71 -0.07
CA LEU A 13 34.92 9.46 0.90
C LEU A 13 36.29 9.68 0.26
N ARG A 14 37.19 10.32 1.01
CA ARG A 14 38.58 10.52 0.59
C ARG A 14 39.43 9.27 0.86
N PRO A 15 40.56 9.09 0.15
CA PRO A 15 41.56 8.10 0.53
C PRO A 15 42.02 8.29 1.98
N GLY A 16 42.28 7.20 2.67
CA GLY A 16 42.64 7.17 4.10
C GLY A 16 41.45 7.19 5.06
N SER A 17 40.21 7.22 4.56
CA SER A 17 39.02 7.16 5.42
C SER A 17 38.85 5.76 6.00
N THR A 18 38.43 5.66 7.27
CA THR A 18 38.14 4.36 7.91
C THR A 18 36.77 3.83 7.51
N ILE A 19 36.70 2.57 7.10
CA ILE A 19 35.47 1.85 6.82
C ILE A 19 35.48 0.49 7.53
N THR A 20 34.30 -0.08 7.75
CA THR A 20 34.15 -1.36 8.45
C THR A 20 32.96 -2.16 7.92
N GLN A 21 33.00 -3.48 8.06
CA GLN A 21 31.83 -4.33 7.82
C GLN A 21 30.92 -4.42 9.05
N ASN A 22 31.39 -3.97 10.23
CA ASN A 22 30.62 -3.89 11.45
C ASN A 22 29.84 -2.57 11.51
N LYS A 23 28.51 -2.67 11.37
CA LYS A 23 27.61 -1.49 11.35
C LYS A 23 27.65 -0.71 12.66
N ASP A 24 27.64 -1.39 13.80
CA ASP A 24 27.61 -0.72 15.11
C ASP A 24 28.91 0.02 15.39
N LEU A 25 30.03 -0.52 14.89
CA LEU A 25 31.32 0.16 14.94
C LEU A 25 31.33 1.44 14.10
N ALA A 26 30.78 1.41 12.88
CA ALA A 26 30.61 2.61 12.06
C ALA A 26 29.70 3.65 12.74
N ILE A 27 28.61 3.21 13.38
CA ILE A 27 27.72 4.09 14.17
C ILE A 27 28.52 4.77 15.29
N ALA A 28 29.31 4.02 16.05
CA ALA A 28 30.11 4.56 17.13
C ALA A 28 31.13 5.61 16.64
N PHE A 29 31.85 5.33 15.55
CA PHE A 29 32.78 6.28 14.93
C PHE A 29 32.11 7.55 14.41
N SER A 30 30.84 7.48 13.97
CA SER A 30 30.11 8.66 13.49
C SER A 30 29.98 9.77 14.53
N HIS A 31 30.03 9.41 15.81
CA HIS A 31 29.94 10.34 16.93
C HIS A 31 31.27 11.00 17.32
N GLN A 32 32.32 10.82 16.52
CA GLN A 32 33.68 11.36 16.74
C GLN A 32 34.24 11.02 18.14
N PRO A 33 34.29 9.73 18.51
CA PRO A 33 34.88 9.34 19.78
C PRO A 33 36.38 9.60 19.80
N THR A 34 36.89 10.03 20.96
CA THR A 34 38.33 10.03 21.25
C THR A 34 38.77 8.74 21.92
N TRP A 35 37.82 7.95 22.43
CA TRP A 35 38.01 6.59 22.93
C TRP A 35 36.79 5.73 22.58
N LEU A 36 37.06 4.47 22.22
CA LEU A 36 36.09 3.43 21.92
C LEU A 36 36.63 2.08 22.41
N MET A 37 35.75 1.24 22.93
CA MET A 37 36.03 -0.13 23.37
C MET A 37 34.92 -1.07 22.89
N ILE A 38 35.30 -2.30 22.56
CA ILE A 38 34.38 -3.39 22.27
C ILE A 38 34.53 -4.37 23.43
N GLU A 39 33.43 -4.65 24.12
CA GLU A 39 33.36 -5.58 25.25
C GLU A 39 33.30 -7.04 24.74
N ASP A 40 33.55 -8.01 25.63
CA ASP A 40 33.55 -9.45 25.29
C ASP A 40 32.19 -9.94 24.75
N ASP A 41 31.09 -9.27 25.11
CA ASP A 41 29.74 -9.55 24.61
C ASP A 41 29.43 -8.89 23.26
N GLY A 42 30.41 -8.20 22.67
CA GLY A 42 30.30 -7.47 21.41
C GLY A 42 29.70 -6.07 21.53
N SER A 43 29.33 -5.61 22.74
CA SER A 43 28.82 -4.25 22.93
C SER A 43 29.92 -3.21 22.77
N ILE A 44 29.56 -2.06 22.18
CA ILE A 44 30.51 -0.98 21.88
C ILE A 44 30.27 0.19 22.83
N GLN A 45 31.30 0.56 23.57
CA GLN A 45 31.32 1.76 24.41
C GLN A 45 32.19 2.83 23.77
N HIS A 46 31.75 4.08 23.81
CA HIS A 46 32.53 5.19 23.29
C HIS A 46 32.16 6.51 23.98
N ASN A 47 33.06 7.49 23.91
CA ASN A 47 32.85 8.82 24.50
C ASN A 47 32.45 9.91 23.48
N GLY A 48 32.27 9.54 22.20
CA GLY A 48 31.83 10.45 21.14
C GLY A 48 30.49 11.11 21.46
N THR A 49 30.35 12.39 21.11
CA THR A 49 29.15 13.22 21.38
C THR A 49 28.57 13.86 20.13
N ALA A 50 29.27 13.81 19.00
CA ALA A 50 28.84 14.50 17.78
C ALA A 50 27.55 13.91 17.23
N SER A 51 26.81 14.73 16.46
CA SER A 51 25.71 14.22 15.65
C SER A 51 26.28 13.43 14.49
N GLY A 52 25.90 12.17 14.35
CA GLY A 52 26.50 11.25 13.37
C GLY A 52 25.64 11.00 12.14
N TYR A 53 26.28 10.64 11.04
CA TYR A 53 25.67 10.04 9.86
C TYR A 53 26.31 8.67 9.60
N LEU A 54 25.47 7.68 9.32
CA LEU A 54 25.87 6.37 8.85
C LEU A 54 25.80 6.34 7.32
N TYR A 55 26.88 5.88 6.71
CA TYR A 55 27.03 5.72 5.28
C TYR A 55 27.22 4.27 4.88
N ILE A 56 26.83 3.94 3.65
CA ILE A 56 27.29 2.74 2.93
C ILE A 56 28.14 3.14 1.73
N ILE A 57 29.08 2.29 1.35
CA ILE A 57 29.79 2.40 0.07
C ILE A 57 28.81 2.05 -1.05
N ASP A 58 28.60 2.99 -1.98
CA ASP A 58 27.60 2.92 -3.07
C ASP A 58 28.25 2.62 -4.43
N GLU A 59 29.31 1.79 -4.40
CA GLU A 59 29.99 1.29 -5.59
C GLU A 59 30.77 -0.01 -5.28
N PRO A 60 31.15 -0.81 -6.29
CA PRO A 60 31.99 -1.99 -6.10
C PRO A 60 33.34 -1.65 -5.44
N ILE A 61 33.79 -2.53 -4.55
CA ILE A 61 35.02 -2.35 -3.78
C ILE A 61 35.80 -3.66 -3.68
N SER A 62 37.11 -3.60 -3.94
CA SER A 62 38.04 -4.72 -3.85
C SER A 62 38.86 -4.65 -2.55
N VAL A 63 38.81 -5.70 -1.74
CA VAL A 63 39.56 -5.75 -0.47
C VAL A 63 41.07 -5.71 -0.68
N THR A 64 41.57 -6.29 -1.77
CA THR A 64 43.01 -6.37 -2.06
C THR A 64 43.56 -5.10 -2.71
N GLU A 65 42.75 -4.43 -3.53
CA GLU A 65 43.17 -3.28 -4.33
C GLU A 65 42.83 -1.95 -3.65
N ASP A 66 41.60 -1.83 -3.12
CA ASP A 66 41.04 -0.57 -2.62
C ASP A 66 41.24 -0.34 -1.13
N LEU A 67 41.59 -1.39 -0.37
CA LEU A 67 41.65 -1.33 1.10
C LEU A 67 43.03 -1.68 1.64
N MET A 68 43.35 -1.10 2.79
CA MET A 68 44.48 -1.53 3.62
C MET A 68 44.05 -1.64 5.08
N PRO A 69 44.63 -2.58 5.85
CA PRO A 69 44.40 -2.63 7.29
C PRO A 69 44.80 -1.30 7.95
N VAL A 70 44.04 -0.87 8.97
CA VAL A 70 44.38 0.32 9.74
C VAL A 70 45.71 0.09 10.47
N PRO A 71 46.75 0.90 10.22
CA PRO A 71 48.05 0.73 10.86
C PRO A 71 47.93 0.91 12.38
N ASN A 72 48.56 0.00 13.14
CA ASN A 72 48.60 0.07 14.61
C ASN A 72 47.22 0.09 15.28
N SER A 73 46.20 -0.49 14.65
CA SER A 73 44.89 -0.67 15.27
C SER A 73 45.00 -1.52 16.54
N THR A 74 44.29 -1.11 17.59
CA THR A 74 44.08 -1.91 18.80
C THR A 74 42.86 -2.85 18.68
N MET A 75 42.14 -2.81 17.56
CA MET A 75 41.00 -3.69 17.30
C MET A 75 41.44 -5.02 16.71
N GLU A 76 40.55 -6.01 16.74
CA GLU A 76 40.81 -7.30 16.10
C GLU A 76 41.11 -7.15 14.59
N PRO A 77 42.03 -7.95 14.05
CA PRO A 77 42.36 -7.91 12.62
C PRO A 77 41.12 -8.03 11.72
N GLY A 78 40.96 -7.05 10.82
CA GLY A 78 39.85 -7.02 9.87
C GLY A 78 38.62 -6.24 10.32
N MET A 79 38.61 -5.69 11.54
CA MET A 79 37.50 -4.86 12.04
C MET A 79 37.42 -3.50 11.36
N GLU A 80 38.56 -2.92 10.97
CA GLU A 80 38.61 -1.61 10.33
C GLU A 80 39.66 -1.56 9.22
N TRP A 81 39.35 -0.77 8.20
CA TRP A 81 40.13 -0.67 6.96
C TRP A 81 40.22 0.78 6.52
N HIS A 82 41.37 1.20 6.01
CA HIS A 82 41.51 2.47 5.31
C HIS A 82 41.30 2.31 3.80
N THR A 83 40.60 3.28 3.22
CA THR A 83 40.43 3.38 1.77
C THR A 83 41.72 3.83 1.09
N ARG A 84 42.02 3.31 -0.10
CA ARG A 84 43.17 3.71 -0.94
C ARG A 84 42.81 4.72 -2.02
N ARG A 85 41.53 4.82 -2.35
CA ARG A 85 40.99 5.74 -3.34
C ARG A 85 39.73 6.43 -2.83
N GLU A 86 39.23 7.36 -3.62
CA GLU A 86 37.92 7.94 -3.40
C GLU A 86 36.81 6.91 -3.65
N LEU A 87 35.78 6.94 -2.79
CA LEU A 87 34.62 6.06 -2.86
C LEU A 87 33.33 6.84 -2.70
N ARG A 88 32.37 6.62 -3.59
CA ARG A 88 31.00 7.12 -3.50
C ARG A 88 30.31 6.48 -2.31
N VAL A 89 29.58 7.32 -1.59
CA VAL A 89 28.81 6.89 -0.44
C VAL A 89 27.40 7.40 -0.50
N LYS A 90 26.50 6.64 0.11
CA LYS A 90 25.11 7.03 0.32
C LYS A 90 24.84 7.10 1.81
N VAL A 91 24.26 8.22 2.26
CA VAL A 91 23.74 8.34 3.63
C VAL A 91 22.62 7.34 3.81
N VAL A 92 22.73 6.52 4.85
CA VAL A 92 21.71 5.54 5.23
C VAL A 92 20.89 6.05 6.42
N LYS A 93 21.53 6.74 7.37
CA LYS A 93 20.84 7.20 8.59
C LYS A 93 21.52 8.43 9.19
N HIS A 94 20.73 9.42 9.60
CA HIS A 94 21.16 10.44 10.55
C HIS A 94 20.94 9.92 11.97
N LEU A 95 21.99 9.87 12.77
CA LEU A 95 22.03 9.23 14.08
C LEU A 95 21.80 10.20 15.24
N GLY A 96 21.79 11.52 15.01
CA GLY A 96 21.67 12.50 16.10
C GLY A 96 22.85 12.45 17.08
N PRO A 97 22.83 13.24 18.17
CA PRO A 97 23.88 13.22 19.19
C PRO A 97 23.88 11.89 19.97
N ALA A 98 25.06 11.28 20.16
CA ALA A 98 25.21 9.98 20.85
C ALA A 98 24.52 9.93 22.23
N ARG A 99 24.59 11.02 22.99
CA ARG A 99 23.96 11.13 24.31
C ARG A 99 22.45 10.94 24.23
N GLU A 100 21.82 11.49 23.21
CA GLU A 100 20.37 11.40 23.01
C GLU A 100 19.96 10.01 22.55
N VAL A 101 20.74 9.38 21.67
CA VAL A 101 20.54 7.97 21.25
C VAL A 101 20.64 7.02 22.44
N ASN A 102 21.69 7.15 23.26
CA ASN A 102 21.89 6.31 24.44
C ASN A 102 20.83 6.55 25.52
N ARG A 103 20.31 7.77 25.61
CA ARG A 103 19.17 8.08 26.49
C ARG A 103 17.90 7.42 25.99
N MET A 104 17.57 7.56 24.71
CA MET A 104 16.43 6.92 24.07
C MET A 104 16.49 5.39 24.23
N LYS A 105 17.64 4.78 23.94
CA LYS A 105 17.83 3.33 24.07
C LYS A 105 17.56 2.85 25.49
N ARG A 106 18.17 3.47 26.50
CA ARG A 106 17.94 3.13 27.92
C ARG A 106 16.47 3.29 28.33
N ARG A 107 15.83 4.39 27.90
CA ARG A 107 14.41 4.64 28.17
C ARG A 107 13.54 3.53 27.56
N ASN A 108 13.72 3.24 26.27
CA ASN A 108 12.93 2.28 25.52
C ASN A 108 13.15 0.83 26.01
N ASP A 109 14.40 0.44 26.28
CA ASP A 109 14.72 -0.88 26.86
C ASP A 109 14.07 -1.06 28.24
N SER A 110 14.06 0.00 29.08
CA SER A 110 13.40 -0.03 30.39
C SER A 110 11.89 -0.22 30.27
N VAL A 111 11.25 0.42 29.28
CA VAL A 111 9.80 0.28 29.03
C VAL A 111 9.47 -1.12 28.53
N ILE A 112 10.28 -1.69 27.63
CA ILE A 112 10.12 -3.07 27.16
C ILE A 112 10.23 -4.04 28.33
N GLN A 113 11.26 -3.90 29.16
CA GLN A 113 11.47 -4.77 30.32
C GLN A 113 10.29 -4.68 31.30
N TRP A 114 9.83 -3.45 31.59
CA TRP A 114 8.64 -3.24 32.42
C TRP A 114 7.41 -3.96 31.87
N ALA A 115 7.15 -3.88 30.56
CA ALA A 115 5.99 -4.52 29.94
C ALA A 115 6.08 -6.05 30.04
N VAL A 116 7.26 -6.63 29.79
CA VAL A 116 7.51 -8.06 29.93
C VAL A 116 7.32 -8.50 31.38
N ASP A 117 7.94 -7.81 32.34
CA ASP A 117 7.84 -8.13 33.77
C ASP A 117 6.41 -8.04 34.28
N LYS A 118 5.66 -7.02 33.84
CA LYS A 118 4.26 -6.82 34.23
C LYS A 118 3.38 -7.94 33.68
N VAL A 119 3.53 -8.31 32.42
CA VAL A 119 2.78 -9.43 31.82
C VAL A 119 3.10 -10.73 32.55
N GLN A 120 4.38 -11.03 32.77
CA GLN A 120 4.80 -12.28 33.42
C GLN A 120 4.32 -12.39 34.88
N ARG A 121 4.29 -11.28 35.62
CA ARG A 121 3.94 -11.30 37.05
C ARG A 121 2.44 -11.19 37.31
N GLU A 122 1.75 -10.35 36.54
CA GLU A 122 0.38 -9.93 36.86
C GLU A 122 -0.65 -10.47 35.86
N TYR A 123 -0.26 -10.74 34.61
CA TYR A 123 -1.20 -11.07 33.52
C TYR A 123 -0.84 -12.36 32.76
N HIS A 124 -0.04 -13.25 33.37
CA HIS A 124 0.47 -14.43 32.66
C HIS A 124 -0.64 -15.40 32.25
N GLU A 125 -1.76 -15.46 32.99
CA GLU A 125 -2.93 -16.27 32.62
C GLU A 125 -3.87 -15.54 31.63
N ASP A 126 -3.75 -14.22 31.54
CA ASP A 126 -4.69 -13.36 30.80
C ASP A 126 -4.18 -12.96 29.42
N VAL A 127 -2.86 -12.98 29.19
CA VAL A 127 -2.23 -12.57 27.91
C VAL A 127 -1.71 -13.78 27.16
N SER A 128 -2.10 -13.93 25.90
CA SER A 128 -1.54 -14.94 25.00
C SER A 128 -0.14 -14.56 24.51
N LEU A 129 -0.01 -13.36 23.94
CA LEU A 129 1.25 -12.86 23.39
C LEU A 129 1.45 -11.38 23.76
N LEU A 130 2.70 -10.98 24.01
CA LEU A 130 3.14 -9.58 24.00
C LEU A 130 4.08 -9.40 22.82
N LEU A 131 3.79 -8.42 21.96
CA LEU A 131 4.52 -8.18 20.72
C LEU A 131 4.98 -6.73 20.64
N MET A 132 6.14 -6.54 20.02
CA MET A 132 6.72 -5.25 19.69
C MET A 132 6.86 -5.10 18.19
N TYR A 133 6.57 -3.92 17.67
CA TYR A 133 6.73 -3.57 16.27
C TYR A 133 7.27 -2.14 16.12
N GLY A 134 7.29 -1.64 14.90
CA GLY A 134 7.53 -0.22 14.65
C GLY A 134 9.00 0.17 14.68
N SER A 135 9.25 1.46 14.91
CA SER A 135 10.51 2.08 14.51
C SER A 135 11.72 1.65 15.35
N TYR A 136 11.49 1.23 16.59
CA TYR A 136 12.54 0.72 17.47
C TYR A 136 13.08 -0.63 17.00
N GLU A 137 12.19 -1.53 16.54
CA GLU A 137 12.55 -2.84 16.01
C GLU A 137 13.12 -2.76 14.58
N ASN A 138 12.51 -1.96 13.70
CA ASN A 138 12.87 -1.97 12.27
C ASN A 138 14.05 -1.04 11.90
N GLY A 139 14.74 -0.47 12.91
CA GLY A 139 15.94 0.34 12.73
C GLY A 139 15.72 1.78 12.28
N THR A 140 14.46 2.25 12.18
CA THR A 140 14.12 3.63 11.80
C THR A 140 13.90 4.59 12.98
N ALA A 141 14.15 4.13 14.21
CA ALA A 141 14.06 4.96 15.42
C ALA A 141 15.05 6.13 15.41
N ASN A 142 14.60 7.22 16.05
CA ASN A 142 15.32 8.45 16.36
C ASN A 142 15.18 8.76 17.86
N PRO A 143 15.84 9.80 18.42
CA PRO A 143 15.78 10.10 19.85
C PRO A 143 14.39 10.33 20.45
N LEU A 144 13.41 10.73 19.64
CA LEU A 144 12.01 10.94 20.02
C LEU A 144 11.11 9.74 19.72
N SER A 145 11.68 8.62 19.26
CA SER A 145 10.92 7.41 19.01
C SER A 145 10.62 6.67 20.31
N ASP A 146 9.39 6.21 20.37
CA ASP A 146 8.80 5.31 21.35
C ASP A 146 9.08 3.84 21.01
N VAL A 147 8.41 2.95 21.74
CA VAL A 147 8.32 1.53 21.42
C VAL A 147 6.86 1.20 21.22
N ASP A 148 6.50 0.76 20.02
CA ASP A 148 5.16 0.32 19.71
C ASP A 148 4.96 -1.12 20.21
N MET A 149 4.05 -1.31 21.17
CA MET A 149 3.75 -2.62 21.74
C MET A 149 2.26 -2.88 21.73
N TYR A 150 1.89 -4.14 21.50
CA TYR A 150 0.53 -4.60 21.67
C TYR A 150 0.52 -5.99 22.25
N PHE A 151 -0.60 -6.40 22.83
CA PHE A 151 -0.77 -7.74 23.37
C PHE A 151 -2.03 -8.39 22.82
N ILE A 152 -2.01 -9.71 22.73
CA ILE A 152 -3.20 -10.49 22.37
C ILE A 152 -3.84 -11.01 23.65
N PRO A 153 -5.07 -10.58 23.99
CA PRO A 153 -5.75 -11.04 25.19
C PRO A 153 -6.20 -12.50 25.04
N LYS A 154 -5.99 -13.28 26.10
CA LYS A 154 -6.51 -14.65 26.29
C LYS A 154 -7.84 -14.63 27.06
N THR A 155 -7.99 -13.68 27.98
CA THR A 155 -9.19 -13.45 28.79
C THR A 155 -9.62 -11.98 28.71
N GLU A 156 -10.80 -11.66 29.25
CA GLU A 156 -11.24 -10.27 29.40
C GLU A 156 -10.40 -9.48 30.42
N GLY A 157 -9.79 -10.16 31.41
CA GLY A 157 -8.95 -9.52 32.43
C GLY A 157 -7.73 -8.78 31.86
N ALA A 158 -7.22 -9.25 30.72
CA ALA A 158 -6.11 -8.61 30.02
C ALA A 158 -6.41 -7.17 29.57
N GLN A 159 -7.67 -6.77 29.45
CA GLN A 159 -8.02 -5.40 29.05
C GLN A 159 -7.48 -4.36 30.03
N GLU A 160 -7.33 -4.70 31.31
CA GLU A 160 -6.79 -3.81 32.35
C GLU A 160 -5.29 -3.51 32.17
N LEU A 161 -4.56 -4.31 31.38
CA LEU A 161 -3.17 -4.05 31.03
C LEU A 161 -3.03 -2.84 30.09
N SER A 162 -4.08 -2.51 29.33
CA SER A 162 -4.07 -1.44 28.34
C SER A 162 -3.74 -0.10 28.98
N THR A 163 -2.69 0.57 28.51
CA THR A 163 -2.25 1.82 29.14
C THR A 163 -1.45 2.70 28.20
N THR A 164 -1.64 4.02 28.35
CA THR A 164 -0.91 5.05 27.64
C THR A 164 -0.22 5.97 28.64
N PHE A 165 1.03 6.34 28.38
CA PHE A 165 1.82 7.18 29.29
C PHE A 165 2.91 7.96 28.55
N ILE A 166 3.49 8.97 29.19
CA ILE A 166 4.54 9.80 28.62
C ILE A 166 5.79 9.73 29.51
N ILE A 167 6.94 9.40 28.92
CA ILE A 167 8.24 9.40 29.60
C ILE A 167 9.19 10.31 28.82
N GLU A 168 9.74 11.32 29.51
CA GLU A 168 10.68 12.28 28.91
C GLU A 168 10.12 12.99 27.66
N GLY A 169 8.81 13.22 27.61
CA GLY A 169 8.13 13.86 26.46
C GLY A 169 7.82 12.92 25.29
N VAL A 170 8.12 11.63 25.40
CA VAL A 170 7.78 10.59 24.42
C VAL A 170 6.57 9.81 24.91
N GLY A 171 5.55 9.72 24.06
CA GLY A 171 4.32 8.96 24.35
C GLY A 171 4.52 7.47 24.08
N TYR A 172 3.87 6.64 24.89
CA TYR A 172 3.87 5.18 24.76
C TYR A 172 2.43 4.69 24.80
N ASP A 173 2.16 3.65 24.02
CA ASP A 173 0.88 2.96 24.01
C ASP A 173 1.14 1.45 24.09
N LEU A 174 0.47 0.81 25.05
CA LEU A 174 0.36 -0.65 25.14
C LEU A 174 -1.12 -0.99 24.99
N PHE A 175 -1.50 -1.48 23.83
CA PHE A 175 -2.89 -1.68 23.46
C PHE A 175 -3.22 -3.16 23.17
N PRO A 176 -4.48 -3.59 23.34
CA PRO A 176 -4.92 -4.94 23.03
C PRO A 176 -5.20 -5.10 21.53
N MET A 177 -4.85 -6.27 20.97
CA MET A 177 -5.23 -6.68 19.62
C MET A 177 -5.84 -8.08 19.64
N SER A 178 -7.11 -8.20 19.29
CA SER A 178 -7.79 -9.49 19.28
C SER A 178 -7.26 -10.41 18.17
N TRP A 179 -7.34 -11.72 18.39
CA TRP A 179 -7.05 -12.72 17.34
C TRP A 179 -7.84 -12.48 16.04
N SER A 180 -9.09 -11.99 16.14
CA SER A 180 -9.89 -11.65 14.96
C SER A 180 -9.26 -10.53 14.14
N ARG A 181 -8.76 -9.48 14.81
CA ARG A 181 -8.08 -8.38 14.13
C ARG A 181 -6.76 -8.82 13.53
N VAL A 182 -5.99 -9.68 14.20
CA VAL A 182 -4.76 -10.27 13.61
C VAL A 182 -5.09 -11.10 12.36
N LYS A 183 -6.21 -11.83 12.36
CA LYS A 183 -6.71 -12.52 11.17
C LYS A 183 -7.09 -11.53 10.05
N ASP A 184 -7.76 -10.43 10.38
CA ASP A 184 -8.08 -9.39 9.40
C ASP A 184 -6.83 -8.74 8.80
N ILE A 185 -5.77 -8.57 9.59
CA ILE A 185 -4.45 -8.14 9.11
C ILE A 185 -3.88 -9.18 8.12
N ALA A 186 -3.92 -10.47 8.45
CA ALA A 186 -3.47 -11.53 7.55
C ALA A 186 -4.24 -11.55 6.22
N ASP A 187 -5.52 -11.16 6.26
CA ASP A 187 -6.44 -11.08 5.12
C ASP A 187 -6.42 -9.71 4.40
N PHE A 188 -5.48 -8.81 4.72
CA PHE A 188 -5.42 -7.46 4.14
C PHE A 188 -6.76 -6.70 4.25
N ASN A 189 -7.48 -6.90 5.35
CA ASN A 189 -8.69 -6.16 5.71
C ASN A 189 -8.38 -5.01 6.69
N ASP A 190 -7.18 -5.01 7.29
CA ASP A 190 -6.65 -3.97 8.18
C ASP A 190 -5.26 -3.54 7.67
N TYR A 191 -4.96 -2.25 7.78
CA TYR A 191 -3.72 -1.62 7.28
C TYR A 191 -2.50 -1.84 8.20
N LEU A 192 -2.70 -2.42 9.39
CA LEU A 192 -1.63 -2.71 10.35
C LEU A 192 -0.81 -3.97 10.00
N THR A 193 -0.52 -4.21 8.72
CA THR A 193 0.26 -5.37 8.25
C THR A 193 1.61 -5.56 8.98
N PRO A 194 2.38 -4.51 9.31
CA PRO A 194 3.59 -4.66 10.11
C PRO A 194 3.37 -5.28 11.49
N CYS A 195 2.18 -5.13 12.08
CA CYS A 195 1.84 -5.75 13.37
C CYS A 195 1.73 -7.29 13.28
N LEU A 196 1.70 -7.88 12.09
CA LEU A 196 1.78 -9.33 11.91
C LEU A 196 3.09 -9.73 11.23
N GLY A 197 3.47 -9.02 10.18
CA GLY A 197 4.60 -9.38 9.33
C GLY A 197 5.98 -8.94 9.84
N ASN A 198 6.06 -7.94 10.74
CA ASN A 198 7.31 -7.34 11.19
C ASN A 198 7.32 -7.08 12.69
N VAL A 199 7.20 -8.16 13.47
CA VAL A 199 7.12 -8.09 14.93
C VAL A 199 8.16 -8.93 15.62
N LYS A 200 8.48 -8.53 16.84
CA LYS A 200 9.23 -9.31 17.82
C LYS A 200 8.28 -9.77 18.91
N ILE A 201 8.19 -11.09 19.11
CA ILE A 201 7.44 -11.68 20.24
C ILE A 201 8.29 -11.50 21.51
N LEU A 202 7.81 -10.67 22.44
CA LEU A 202 8.46 -10.38 23.72
C LEU A 202 8.05 -11.38 24.82
N TYR A 203 6.79 -11.83 24.80
CA TYR A 203 6.27 -12.86 25.69
C TYR A 203 5.28 -13.75 24.91
N CYS A 204 5.27 -15.03 25.26
CA CYS A 204 4.36 -16.01 24.71
C CYS A 204 3.92 -16.97 25.82
N ASN A 205 2.61 -17.10 26.01
CA ASN A 205 2.06 -17.89 27.09
C ASN A 205 2.18 -19.40 26.87
N SER A 206 1.99 -19.87 25.64
CA SER A 206 2.06 -21.31 25.32
C SER A 206 2.53 -21.59 23.88
N PRO A 207 3.03 -22.81 23.59
CA PRO A 207 3.37 -23.22 22.24
C PRO A 207 2.20 -23.12 21.25
N GLU A 208 0.97 -23.36 21.70
CA GLU A 208 -0.24 -23.28 20.88
C GLU A 208 -0.55 -21.84 20.45
N ASP A 209 -0.36 -20.87 21.36
CA ASP A 209 -0.52 -19.44 21.04
C ASP A 209 0.53 -18.99 20.01
N ARG A 210 1.76 -19.49 20.13
CA ARG A 210 2.81 -19.27 19.12
C ARG A 210 2.44 -19.87 17.77
N GLU A 211 2.05 -21.13 17.74
CA GLU A 211 1.67 -21.83 16.51
C GLU A 211 0.51 -21.11 15.81
N ARG A 212 -0.51 -20.69 16.57
CA ARG A 212 -1.64 -19.92 16.04
C ARG A 212 -1.20 -18.61 15.38
N PHE A 213 -0.25 -17.90 15.98
CA PHE A 213 0.28 -16.66 15.40
C PHE A 213 1.11 -16.92 14.14
N GLU A 214 1.96 -17.95 14.17
CA GLU A 214 2.78 -18.37 13.03
C GLU A 214 1.91 -18.83 11.85
N GLN A 215 0.77 -19.50 12.11
CA GLN A 215 -0.22 -19.83 11.08
C GLN A 215 -0.83 -18.58 10.43
N LEU A 216 -1.08 -17.51 11.20
CA LEU A 216 -1.55 -16.23 10.65
C LEU A 216 -0.45 -15.53 9.83
N GLN A 217 0.81 -15.62 10.25
CA GLN A 217 1.95 -15.14 9.44
C GLN A 217 2.07 -15.92 8.13
N ALA A 218 1.92 -17.25 8.16
CA ALA A 218 1.93 -18.07 6.96
C ALA A 218 0.76 -17.71 6.02
N ARG A 219 -0.43 -17.44 6.58
CA ARG A 219 -1.59 -16.95 5.81
C ARG A 219 -1.32 -15.60 5.16
N LEU A 220 -0.70 -14.66 5.87
CA LEU A 220 -0.28 -13.36 5.31
C LEU A 220 0.65 -13.57 4.10
N GLN A 221 1.65 -14.45 4.22
CA GLN A 221 2.59 -14.75 3.12
C GLN A 221 1.91 -15.45 1.95
N ALA A 222 0.98 -16.38 2.21
CA ALA A 222 0.21 -17.04 1.16
C ALA A 222 -0.67 -16.04 0.39
N ASN A 223 -1.34 -15.11 1.09
CA ASN A 223 -2.12 -14.05 0.48
C ASN A 223 -1.23 -13.09 -0.34
N LEU A 224 -0.06 -12.72 0.16
CA LEU A 224 0.92 -11.92 -0.60
C LEU A 224 1.35 -12.63 -1.89
N ALA A 225 1.57 -13.94 -1.85
CA ALA A 225 1.95 -14.73 -3.02
C ALA A 225 0.82 -14.91 -4.05
N ASP A 226 -0.44 -14.71 -3.68
CA ASP A 226 -1.59 -14.76 -4.58
C ASP A 226 -1.81 -13.42 -5.30
N LYS A 227 -1.30 -13.33 -6.53
CA LYS A 227 -1.41 -12.13 -7.37
C LYS A 227 -2.87 -11.68 -7.57
N LYS A 228 -3.80 -12.61 -7.78
CA LYS A 228 -5.21 -12.28 -8.04
C LYS A 228 -5.89 -11.71 -6.80
N PHE A 229 -5.61 -12.32 -5.64
CA PHE A 229 -6.05 -11.80 -4.35
C PHE A 229 -5.49 -10.39 -4.11
N MET A 230 -4.19 -10.18 -4.30
CA MET A 230 -3.54 -8.88 -4.08
C MET A 230 -4.02 -7.80 -5.04
N LEU A 231 -4.29 -8.12 -6.31
CA LEU A 231 -4.91 -7.18 -7.26
C LEU A 231 -6.33 -6.81 -6.86
N THR A 232 -7.11 -7.75 -6.30
CA THR A 232 -8.43 -7.44 -5.73
C THR A 232 -8.32 -6.45 -4.58
N LYS A 233 -7.32 -6.62 -3.71
CA LYS A 233 -7.02 -5.68 -2.63
C LYS A 233 -6.55 -4.32 -3.16
N ALA A 234 -5.72 -4.29 -4.20
CA ALA A 234 -5.29 -3.06 -4.85
C ALA A 234 -6.49 -2.27 -5.43
N CYS A 235 -7.43 -2.95 -6.09
CA CYS A 235 -8.68 -2.32 -6.56
C CYS A 235 -9.48 -1.69 -5.41
N GLN A 236 -9.63 -2.39 -4.28
CA GLN A 236 -10.33 -1.84 -3.11
C GLN A 236 -9.66 -0.58 -2.55
N ARG A 237 -8.33 -0.51 -2.57
CA ARG A 237 -7.59 0.71 -2.17
C ARG A 237 -7.77 1.84 -3.18
N LEU A 238 -7.77 1.53 -4.48
CA LEU A 238 -8.07 2.50 -5.55
C LEU A 238 -9.49 3.08 -5.40
N GLU A 239 -10.49 2.24 -5.12
CA GLU A 239 -11.88 2.68 -4.90
C GLU A 239 -11.99 3.67 -3.74
N GLU A 240 -11.26 3.43 -2.64
CA GLU A 240 -11.22 4.34 -1.50
C GLU A 240 -10.55 5.67 -1.84
N ALA A 241 -9.47 5.65 -2.65
CA ALA A 241 -8.86 6.86 -3.19
C ALA A 241 -9.84 7.65 -4.10
N VAL A 242 -10.60 6.97 -4.96
CA VAL A 242 -11.63 7.59 -5.80
C VAL A 242 -12.73 8.23 -4.94
N ARG A 243 -13.17 7.56 -3.88
CA ARG A 243 -14.18 8.08 -2.94
C ARG A 243 -13.70 9.35 -2.23
N LEU A 244 -12.43 9.40 -1.81
CA LEU A 244 -11.82 10.59 -1.20
C LEU A 244 -11.60 11.71 -2.21
N TYR A 245 -11.22 11.38 -3.45
CA TYR A 245 -11.15 12.36 -4.53
C TYR A 245 -12.50 13.00 -4.83
N GLY A 246 -13.58 12.22 -4.80
CA GLY A 246 -14.94 12.74 -4.91
C GLY A 246 -15.26 13.82 -3.86
N GLN A 247 -14.75 13.66 -2.62
CA GLN A 247 -14.87 14.70 -1.58
C GLN A 247 -13.94 15.89 -1.85
N LEU A 248 -12.71 15.65 -2.35
CA LEU A 248 -11.72 16.69 -2.66
C LEU A 248 -12.22 17.68 -3.72
N VAL A 249 -13.02 17.20 -4.68
CA VAL A 249 -13.63 18.05 -5.71
C VAL A 249 -14.47 19.17 -5.10
N PHE A 250 -15.09 18.94 -3.95
CA PHE A 250 -15.94 19.92 -3.25
C PHE A 250 -15.24 20.63 -2.09
N ALA A 251 -13.96 20.34 -1.84
CA ALA A 251 -13.22 21.02 -0.77
C ALA A 251 -12.90 22.47 -1.17
N ASP A 252 -13.45 23.43 -0.43
CA ASP A 252 -13.28 24.86 -0.69
C ASP A 252 -12.01 25.42 -0.03
N ASP A 253 -11.63 24.89 1.13
CA ASP A 253 -10.44 25.32 1.85
C ASP A 253 -9.23 24.42 1.58
N LEU A 254 -8.05 25.04 1.62
CA LEU A 254 -6.79 24.36 1.32
C LEU A 254 -6.41 23.32 2.38
N GLY A 255 -6.87 23.48 3.63
CA GLY A 255 -6.60 22.53 4.71
C GLY A 255 -7.30 21.20 4.46
N GLN A 256 -8.62 21.24 4.22
CA GLN A 256 -9.40 20.07 3.86
C GLN A 256 -8.89 19.43 2.57
N ALA A 257 -8.59 20.23 1.55
CA ALA A 257 -8.05 19.72 0.29
C ALA A 257 -6.73 18.97 0.49
N ARG A 258 -5.80 19.50 1.30
CA ARG A 258 -4.53 18.83 1.63
C ARG A 258 -4.75 17.54 2.40
N THR A 259 -5.64 17.53 3.38
CA THR A 259 -5.99 16.33 4.15
C THR A 259 -6.50 15.23 3.23
N LEU A 260 -7.49 15.53 2.39
CA LEU A 260 -8.07 14.56 1.46
C LEU A 260 -7.04 14.07 0.44
N SER A 261 -6.22 14.99 -0.12
CA SER A 261 -5.19 14.63 -1.09
C SER A 261 -4.09 13.75 -0.48
N GLY A 262 -3.73 14.00 0.78
CA GLY A 262 -2.80 13.15 1.52
C GLY A 262 -3.33 11.73 1.68
N TYR A 263 -4.60 11.57 2.06
CA TYR A 263 -5.23 10.25 2.13
C TYR A 263 -5.34 9.58 0.75
N VAL A 264 -5.70 10.31 -0.31
CA VAL A 264 -5.67 9.78 -1.68
C VAL A 264 -4.28 9.23 -2.00
N ALA A 265 -3.22 9.99 -1.75
CA ALA A 265 -1.85 9.54 -2.00
C ALA A 265 -1.49 8.29 -1.19
N MET A 266 -1.89 8.22 0.09
CA MET A 266 -1.65 7.05 0.95
C MET A 266 -2.39 5.80 0.46
N PHE A 267 -3.67 5.90 0.10
CA PHE A 267 -4.43 4.75 -0.43
C PHE A 267 -3.89 4.29 -1.79
N LEU A 268 -3.49 5.21 -2.66
CA LEU A 268 -2.85 4.83 -3.92
C LEU A 268 -1.47 4.20 -3.69
N ALA A 269 -0.70 4.65 -2.70
CA ALA A 269 0.55 3.99 -2.33
C ALA A 269 0.31 2.55 -1.85
N GLU A 270 -0.74 2.29 -1.06
CA GLU A 270 -1.16 0.93 -0.70
C GLU A 270 -1.57 0.12 -1.93
N ALA A 271 -2.35 0.70 -2.84
CA ALA A 271 -2.75 0.03 -4.09
C ALA A 271 -1.53 -0.42 -4.89
N VAL A 272 -0.53 0.47 -5.05
CA VAL A 272 0.73 0.17 -5.73
C VAL A 272 1.53 -0.91 -5.00
N ALA A 273 1.63 -0.85 -3.66
CA ALA A 273 2.29 -1.90 -2.88
C ALA A 273 1.62 -3.27 -3.09
N TYR A 274 0.29 -3.30 -3.09
CA TYR A 274 -0.49 -4.54 -3.29
C TYR A 274 -0.34 -5.08 -4.71
N THR A 275 -0.31 -4.21 -5.73
CA THR A 275 0.03 -4.63 -7.10
C THR A 275 1.41 -5.28 -7.18
N ASN A 276 2.37 -4.82 -6.37
CA ASN A 276 3.70 -5.40 -6.24
C ASN A 276 3.76 -6.59 -5.25
N GLN A 277 2.62 -7.11 -4.80
CA GLN A 277 2.55 -8.24 -3.84
C GLN A 277 3.38 -7.99 -2.58
N THR A 278 3.34 -6.75 -2.07
CA THR A 278 4.08 -6.31 -0.88
C THR A 278 3.27 -5.32 -0.05
N TYR A 279 3.84 -4.85 1.05
CA TYR A 279 3.26 -3.85 1.95
C TYR A 279 4.38 -3.02 2.61
N PHE A 280 4.02 -1.92 3.26
CA PHE A 280 4.99 -1.01 3.89
C PHE A 280 5.42 -1.50 5.28
N ALA A 281 6.41 -2.40 5.33
CA ALA A 281 6.98 -2.96 6.57
C ALA A 281 7.51 -1.91 7.57
N ARG A 282 7.89 -0.72 7.09
CA ARG A 282 8.45 0.38 7.89
C ARG A 282 7.48 1.55 8.06
N GLY A 283 6.23 1.37 7.63
CA GLY A 283 5.18 2.38 7.72
C GLY A 283 5.47 3.64 6.92
N LEU A 284 4.85 4.75 7.32
CA LEU A 284 4.86 6.00 6.57
C LEU A 284 6.27 6.64 6.46
N LYS A 285 7.16 6.39 7.43
CA LYS A 285 8.49 7.03 7.52
C LYS A 285 9.38 6.77 6.31
N THR A 286 9.24 5.61 5.65
CA THR A 286 10.03 5.24 4.47
C THR A 286 9.16 4.92 3.26
N GLN A 287 7.86 5.25 3.30
CA GLN A 287 6.91 4.86 2.27
C GLN A 287 7.34 5.33 0.88
N LEU A 288 7.84 6.57 0.77
CA LEU A 288 8.30 7.13 -0.50
C LEU A 288 9.56 6.42 -1.01
N GLU A 289 10.50 6.10 -0.13
CA GLU A 289 11.70 5.34 -0.47
C GLU A 289 11.37 3.90 -0.88
N ASP A 290 10.42 3.27 -0.20
CA ASP A 290 9.93 1.93 -0.52
C ASP A 290 9.24 1.93 -1.90
N LEU A 291 8.38 2.92 -2.18
CA LEU A 291 7.76 3.12 -3.49
C LEU A 291 8.81 3.26 -4.61
N LYS A 292 9.88 4.03 -4.39
CA LYS A 292 10.97 4.20 -5.39
C LYS A 292 11.66 2.89 -5.76
N GLY A 293 11.58 1.86 -4.90
CA GLY A 293 12.15 0.54 -5.14
C GLY A 293 11.20 -0.49 -5.75
N MET A 294 9.93 -0.15 -5.98
CA MET A 294 8.94 -1.08 -6.53
C MET A 294 9.11 -1.28 -8.04
N ALA A 295 8.86 -2.50 -8.51
CA ALA A 295 9.04 -2.88 -9.91
C ALA A 295 7.92 -2.32 -10.80
N ALA A 296 6.67 -2.44 -10.33
CA ALA A 296 5.49 -1.93 -11.00
C ALA A 296 5.10 -0.58 -10.38
N LEU A 297 5.29 0.51 -11.14
CA LEU A 297 4.92 1.85 -10.71
C LEU A 297 3.98 2.51 -11.71
N PRO A 298 2.94 3.23 -11.26
CA PRO A 298 2.16 4.06 -12.16
C PRO A 298 3.04 5.12 -12.80
N ARG A 299 2.69 5.53 -14.03
CA ARG A 299 3.39 6.62 -14.72
C ARG A 299 3.48 7.85 -13.81
N ASP A 300 4.67 8.43 -13.73
CA ASP A 300 5.00 9.63 -12.95
C ASP A 300 4.63 9.56 -11.45
N PHE A 301 4.40 8.37 -10.88
CA PHE A 301 3.83 8.24 -9.53
C PHE A 301 4.63 8.95 -8.45
N ILE A 302 5.96 8.78 -8.45
CA ILE A 302 6.85 9.41 -7.47
C ILE A 302 6.81 10.94 -7.59
N PHE A 303 6.82 11.46 -8.82
CA PHE A 303 6.75 12.89 -9.08
C PHE A 303 5.41 13.47 -8.60
N LEU A 304 4.30 12.80 -8.91
CA LEU A 304 2.96 13.23 -8.49
C LEU A 304 2.77 13.13 -6.97
N TYR A 305 3.27 12.07 -6.34
CA TYR A 305 3.21 11.88 -4.88
C TYR A 305 3.95 13.02 -4.16
N GLU A 306 5.16 13.37 -4.61
CA GLU A 306 5.88 14.55 -4.08
C GLU A 306 5.14 15.86 -4.40
N GLY A 307 4.46 15.94 -5.54
CA GLY A 307 3.63 17.06 -5.94
C GLY A 307 2.50 17.35 -4.96
N VAL A 308 1.82 16.32 -4.43
CA VAL A 308 0.76 16.48 -3.42
C VAL A 308 1.26 17.26 -2.21
N ALA A 309 2.47 16.96 -1.72
CA ALA A 309 3.06 17.63 -0.56
C ALA A 309 3.49 19.07 -0.85
N LYS A 310 3.77 19.42 -2.11
CA LYS A 310 4.29 20.73 -2.53
C LYS A 310 3.21 21.69 -3.05
N ALA A 311 2.01 21.17 -3.33
CA ALA A 311 0.93 21.94 -3.94
C ALA A 311 0.41 23.08 -3.05
N ASN A 312 0.06 24.20 -3.69
CA ASN A 312 -0.34 25.44 -3.02
C ASN A 312 -1.76 25.89 -3.34
N SER A 313 -2.51 25.11 -4.12
CA SER A 313 -3.91 25.39 -4.42
C SER A 313 -4.77 24.13 -4.44
N THR A 314 -6.07 24.30 -4.18
CA THR A 314 -7.05 23.21 -4.27
C THR A 314 -7.14 22.66 -5.70
N GLN A 315 -7.02 23.52 -6.71
CA GLN A 315 -7.05 23.12 -8.12
C GLN A 315 -5.85 22.26 -8.53
N GLU A 316 -4.65 22.62 -8.07
CA GLU A 316 -3.44 21.83 -8.29
C GLU A 316 -3.54 20.45 -7.64
N LEU A 317 -3.99 20.39 -6.38
CA LEU A 317 -4.24 19.13 -5.66
C LEU A 317 -5.23 18.23 -6.40
N ARG A 318 -6.35 18.78 -6.88
CA ARG A 318 -7.33 18.03 -7.68
C ARG A 318 -6.70 17.46 -8.94
N GLY A 319 -5.95 18.27 -9.70
CA GLY A 319 -5.27 17.81 -10.92
C GLY A 319 -4.26 16.69 -10.65
N ILE A 320 -3.43 16.84 -9.61
CA ILE A 320 -2.44 15.82 -9.22
C ILE A 320 -3.14 14.52 -8.82
N CYS A 321 -4.12 14.58 -7.90
CA CYS A 321 -4.84 13.39 -7.45
C CYS A 321 -5.61 12.70 -8.59
N GLN A 322 -6.24 13.46 -9.49
CA GLN A 322 -6.89 12.91 -10.68
C GLN A 322 -5.92 12.11 -11.53
N GLN A 323 -4.73 12.66 -11.81
CA GLN A 323 -3.72 12.00 -12.62
C GLN A 323 -3.15 10.75 -11.92
N MET A 324 -2.91 10.83 -10.60
CA MET A 324 -2.45 9.68 -9.82
C MET A 324 -3.46 8.53 -9.86
N ILE A 325 -4.76 8.83 -9.71
CA ILE A 325 -5.84 7.83 -9.78
C ILE A 325 -5.87 7.18 -11.17
N ALA A 326 -5.85 7.99 -12.23
CA ALA A 326 -5.88 7.49 -13.61
C ALA A 326 -4.70 6.58 -13.91
N ASN A 327 -3.47 7.02 -13.59
CA ASN A 327 -2.27 6.23 -13.84
C ASN A 327 -2.24 4.94 -12.99
N THR A 328 -2.73 4.98 -11.75
CA THR A 328 -2.79 3.79 -10.88
C THR A 328 -3.82 2.79 -11.37
N LYS A 329 -4.98 3.27 -11.85
CA LYS A 329 -6.00 2.44 -12.49
C LYS A 329 -5.43 1.72 -13.71
N GLU A 330 -4.77 2.45 -14.60
CA GLU A 330 -4.12 1.87 -15.79
C GLU A 330 -3.10 0.77 -15.42
N LEU A 331 -2.29 0.98 -14.37
CA LEU A 331 -1.36 -0.04 -13.89
C LEU A 331 -2.09 -1.31 -13.43
N ILE A 332 -3.11 -1.15 -12.57
CA ILE A 332 -3.86 -2.30 -12.02
C ILE A 332 -4.54 -3.08 -13.16
N GLU A 333 -5.15 -2.38 -14.12
CA GLU A 333 -5.79 -3.00 -15.28
C GLU A 333 -4.78 -3.74 -16.18
N ALA A 334 -3.56 -3.22 -16.33
CA ALA A 334 -2.51 -3.88 -17.09
C ALA A 334 -1.94 -5.14 -16.40
N GLU A 335 -1.97 -5.17 -15.07
CA GLU A 335 -1.50 -6.31 -14.27
C GLU A 335 -2.54 -7.41 -14.08
N GLN A 336 -3.82 -7.07 -14.27
CA GLN A 336 -4.88 -8.06 -14.40
C GLN A 336 -4.64 -8.86 -15.68
N GLU A 337 -4.63 -10.18 -15.57
CA GLU A 337 -4.64 -11.02 -16.77
C GLU A 337 -5.85 -10.61 -17.62
N PRO A 338 -5.68 -10.43 -18.95
CA PRO A 338 -6.83 -10.22 -19.81
C PRO A 338 -7.76 -11.37 -19.52
N THR A 339 -8.97 -11.08 -19.04
CA THR A 339 -9.95 -12.08 -18.63
C THR A 339 -9.95 -13.12 -19.72
N SER A 340 -9.28 -14.27 -19.49
CA SER A 340 -9.35 -15.38 -20.42
C SER A 340 -10.83 -15.63 -20.46
N ALA A 341 -11.47 -15.31 -21.60
CA ALA A 341 -12.92 -15.35 -21.78
C ALA A 341 -13.38 -16.57 -21.00
N ARG A 342 -14.09 -16.32 -19.88
CA ARG A 342 -14.35 -17.37 -18.90
C ARG A 342 -14.71 -18.61 -19.69
N GLU A 343 -14.13 -19.76 -19.39
CA GLU A 343 -14.58 -21.04 -19.94
C GLU A 343 -16.04 -21.37 -19.54
N SER A 344 -16.82 -20.39 -19.08
CA SER A 344 -18.27 -20.40 -19.14
C SER A 344 -18.70 -20.09 -20.57
N ASN A 345 -19.29 -21.07 -21.25
CA ASN A 345 -20.13 -20.82 -22.41
C ASN A 345 -21.15 -19.73 -22.01
N PRO A 346 -21.11 -18.51 -22.58
CA PRO A 346 -22.00 -17.44 -22.16
C PRO A 346 -23.45 -17.86 -22.36
N ASP A 347 -24.32 -17.64 -21.38
CA ASP A 347 -25.74 -17.94 -21.54
C ASP A 347 -26.39 -16.89 -22.45
N TYR A 348 -26.43 -17.19 -23.75
CA TYR A 348 -27.06 -16.32 -24.73
C TYR A 348 -28.59 -16.29 -24.59
N SER A 349 -29.21 -17.25 -23.88
CA SER A 349 -30.64 -17.18 -23.54
C SER A 349 -30.89 -16.07 -22.52
N ALA A 350 -29.98 -15.90 -21.56
CA ALA A 350 -30.01 -14.76 -20.65
C ALA A 350 -29.83 -13.43 -21.40
N LEU A 351 -28.97 -13.37 -22.43
CA LEU A 351 -28.82 -12.18 -23.29
C LEU A 351 -30.12 -11.86 -24.06
N ALA A 352 -30.81 -12.88 -24.56
CA ALA A 352 -32.11 -12.74 -25.22
C ALA A 352 -33.18 -12.19 -24.27
N ASN A 353 -33.27 -12.74 -23.06
CA ASN A 353 -34.19 -12.26 -22.03
C ASN A 353 -33.90 -10.82 -21.62
N TRP A 354 -32.61 -10.49 -21.42
CA TRP A 354 -32.16 -9.12 -21.17
C TRP A 354 -32.59 -8.18 -22.30
N TYR A 355 -32.38 -8.55 -23.57
CA TYR A 355 -32.78 -7.70 -24.70
C TYR A 355 -34.30 -7.47 -24.73
N GLN A 356 -35.08 -8.53 -24.54
CA GLN A 356 -36.55 -8.47 -24.52
C GLN A 356 -37.07 -7.55 -23.40
N GLU A 357 -36.43 -7.57 -22.23
CA GLU A 357 -36.76 -6.66 -21.13
C GLU A 357 -36.35 -5.20 -21.45
N LEU A 358 -35.13 -5.00 -21.96
CA LEU A 358 -34.57 -3.67 -22.18
C LEU A 358 -35.02 -2.99 -23.47
N VAL A 359 -35.70 -3.66 -24.40
CA VAL A 359 -36.21 -3.06 -25.65
C VAL A 359 -37.04 -1.80 -25.38
N SER A 360 -37.71 -1.74 -24.23
CA SER A 360 -38.43 -0.56 -23.77
C SER A 360 -37.55 0.69 -23.63
N THR A 361 -36.28 0.55 -23.24
CA THR A 361 -35.31 1.65 -23.12
C THR A 361 -34.87 2.16 -24.48
N TRP A 362 -34.65 1.27 -25.47
CA TRP A 362 -34.45 1.69 -26.86
C TRP A 362 -35.65 2.47 -27.41
N ASN A 363 -36.87 2.01 -27.11
CA ASN A 363 -38.09 2.72 -27.52
C ASN A 363 -38.18 4.12 -26.88
N LYS A 364 -37.82 4.27 -25.60
CA LYS A 364 -37.76 5.60 -24.95
C LYS A 364 -36.76 6.52 -25.64
N ILE A 365 -35.56 6.04 -25.98
CA ILE A 365 -34.56 6.81 -26.73
C ILE A 365 -35.13 7.22 -28.09
N LYS A 366 -35.72 6.29 -28.84
CA LYS A 366 -36.30 6.55 -30.17
C LYS A 366 -37.38 7.64 -30.12
N VAL A 367 -38.32 7.56 -29.17
CA VAL A 367 -39.39 8.55 -28.98
C VAL A 367 -38.82 9.88 -28.52
N ALA A 368 -37.86 9.87 -27.58
CA ALA A 368 -37.23 11.08 -27.09
C ALA A 368 -36.48 11.83 -28.19
N CYS A 369 -35.73 11.12 -29.05
CA CYS A 369 -35.09 11.71 -30.23
C CYS A 369 -36.11 12.29 -31.20
N ALA A 370 -37.19 11.55 -31.51
CA ALA A 370 -38.22 12.00 -32.46
C ALA A 370 -39.01 13.22 -31.97
N THR A 371 -39.14 13.40 -30.65
CA THR A 371 -39.86 14.52 -30.02
C THR A 371 -38.95 15.66 -29.58
N GLY A 372 -37.63 15.55 -29.81
CA GLY A 372 -36.66 16.54 -29.37
C GLY A 372 -36.50 16.62 -27.84
N ASN A 373 -36.91 15.60 -27.10
CA ASN A 373 -36.78 15.56 -25.64
C ASN A 373 -35.36 15.17 -25.23
N THR A 374 -34.46 16.16 -25.24
CA THR A 374 -33.02 16.00 -24.98
C THR A 374 -32.72 15.41 -23.61
N VAL A 375 -33.49 15.77 -22.58
CA VAL A 375 -33.33 15.27 -21.20
C VAL A 375 -33.68 13.79 -21.13
N LEU A 376 -34.83 13.39 -21.66
CA LEU A 376 -35.25 11.99 -21.64
C LEU A 376 -34.33 11.11 -22.50
N ALA A 377 -33.87 11.63 -23.64
CA ALA A 377 -32.90 10.95 -24.50
C ALA A 377 -31.59 10.68 -23.75
N TYR A 378 -31.06 11.70 -23.05
CA TYR A 378 -29.84 11.58 -22.25
C TYR A 378 -29.99 10.56 -21.11
N LEU A 379 -31.06 10.67 -20.31
CA LEU A 379 -31.27 9.77 -19.17
C LEU A 379 -31.53 8.34 -19.61
N SER A 380 -32.32 8.13 -20.67
CA SER A 380 -32.58 6.79 -21.22
C SER A 380 -31.31 6.19 -21.84
N GLY A 381 -30.51 7.00 -22.55
CA GLY A 381 -29.21 6.59 -23.08
C GLY A 381 -28.23 6.20 -21.97
N THR A 382 -28.20 6.95 -20.88
CA THR A 382 -27.34 6.67 -19.72
C THR A 382 -27.72 5.33 -19.05
N CYS A 383 -29.02 5.11 -18.84
CA CYS A 383 -29.51 3.83 -18.32
C CYS A 383 -29.11 2.67 -19.23
N LEU A 384 -29.22 2.85 -20.55
CA LEU A 384 -28.85 1.83 -21.52
C LEU A 384 -27.33 1.60 -21.55
N GLN A 385 -26.50 2.65 -21.55
CA GLN A 385 -25.04 2.53 -21.58
C GLN A 385 -24.50 1.65 -20.47
N ARG A 386 -25.00 1.82 -19.24
CA ARG A 386 -24.56 1.01 -18.10
C ARG A 386 -24.79 -0.48 -18.33
N GLU A 387 -25.93 -0.83 -18.91
CA GLU A 387 -26.27 -2.22 -19.21
C GLU A 387 -25.45 -2.74 -20.41
N LEU A 388 -25.20 -1.87 -21.41
CA LEU A 388 -24.32 -2.16 -22.55
C LEU A 388 -22.87 -2.45 -22.11
N ASP A 389 -22.31 -1.68 -21.18
CA ASP A 389 -20.97 -1.91 -20.65
C ASP A 389 -20.87 -3.26 -19.95
N ARG A 390 -21.90 -3.63 -19.19
CA ARG A 390 -22.00 -4.93 -18.52
C ARG A 390 -22.02 -6.07 -19.53
N ILE A 391 -22.93 -6.04 -20.52
CA ILE A 391 -23.02 -7.12 -21.50
C ILE A 391 -21.82 -7.16 -22.46
N ALA A 392 -21.20 -6.02 -22.74
CA ALA A 392 -19.99 -5.94 -23.53
C ALA A 392 -18.84 -6.72 -22.86
N ALA A 393 -18.68 -6.56 -21.54
CA ALA A 393 -17.70 -7.31 -20.76
C ALA A 393 -18.08 -8.80 -20.62
N GLU A 394 -19.34 -9.11 -20.33
CA GLU A 394 -19.81 -10.48 -20.09
C GLU A 394 -19.76 -11.37 -21.34
N TYR A 395 -20.08 -10.81 -22.52
CA TYR A 395 -20.17 -11.54 -23.78
C TYR A 395 -19.05 -11.18 -24.78
N GLY A 396 -18.07 -10.35 -24.39
CA GLY A 396 -16.92 -10.00 -25.23
C GLY A 396 -17.27 -9.20 -26.50
N LEU A 397 -18.26 -8.31 -26.45
CA LEU A 397 -18.82 -7.64 -27.64
C LEU A 397 -18.02 -6.40 -28.10
N GLY A 398 -16.87 -6.12 -27.47
CA GLY A 398 -16.15 -4.87 -27.67
C GLY A 398 -16.92 -3.65 -27.13
N SER A 399 -16.41 -2.45 -27.37
CA SER A 399 -17.06 -1.22 -26.87
C SER A 399 -18.40 -0.95 -27.55
N LEU A 400 -19.46 -0.93 -26.75
CA LEU A 400 -20.81 -0.54 -27.14
C LEU A 400 -21.10 0.91 -26.71
N ASP A 401 -20.18 1.83 -27.00
CA ASP A 401 -20.33 3.25 -26.64
C ASP A 401 -21.51 3.89 -27.39
N LEU A 402 -22.61 4.09 -26.67
CA LEU A 402 -23.81 4.79 -27.08
C LEU A 402 -23.71 6.28 -26.73
N MET A 403 -23.29 6.60 -25.50
CA MET A 403 -23.35 7.96 -24.98
C MET A 403 -22.32 8.89 -25.62
N GLY A 404 -21.25 8.37 -26.21
CA GLY A 404 -20.32 9.14 -27.05
C GLY A 404 -20.98 9.75 -28.30
N ALA A 405 -22.14 9.24 -28.73
CA ALA A 405 -22.92 9.79 -29.84
C ALA A 405 -24.02 10.78 -29.40
N TYR A 406 -24.13 11.09 -28.10
CA TYR A 406 -25.10 12.06 -27.61
C TYR A 406 -24.64 13.50 -27.93
N ALA A 407 -25.51 14.27 -28.57
CA ALA A 407 -25.39 15.73 -28.65
C ALA A 407 -26.74 16.35 -28.32
N ALA A 408 -26.77 17.28 -27.35
CA ALA A 408 -28.03 17.92 -26.92
C ALA A 408 -28.69 18.70 -28.06
N ASP A 409 -27.89 19.31 -28.94
CA ASP A 409 -28.37 20.09 -30.08
C ASP A 409 -28.71 19.22 -31.32
N ASP A 410 -28.31 17.94 -31.32
CA ASP A 410 -28.56 17.01 -32.43
C ASP A 410 -28.66 15.55 -31.96
N LEU A 411 -29.89 15.08 -31.74
CA LEU A 411 -30.17 13.71 -31.28
C LEU A 411 -30.10 12.65 -32.40
N ASN A 412 -29.84 13.02 -33.66
CA ASN A 412 -29.81 12.08 -34.78
C ASN A 412 -28.68 11.07 -34.66
N GLN A 413 -27.52 11.50 -34.16
CA GLN A 413 -26.37 10.62 -33.94
C GLN A 413 -26.66 9.58 -32.86
N LEU A 414 -27.24 9.99 -31.73
CA LEU A 414 -27.68 9.09 -30.67
C LEU A 414 -28.69 8.06 -31.19
N GLN A 415 -29.71 8.51 -31.95
CA GLN A 415 -30.74 7.62 -32.48
C GLN A 415 -30.13 6.59 -33.45
N SER A 416 -29.24 7.03 -34.33
CA SER A 416 -28.56 6.17 -35.30
C SER A 416 -27.65 5.16 -34.59
N ARG A 417 -26.90 5.61 -33.57
CA ARG A 417 -26.02 4.75 -32.78
C ARG A 417 -26.81 3.72 -31.97
N ALA A 418 -27.90 4.14 -31.33
CA ALA A 418 -28.79 3.25 -30.58
C ALA A 418 -29.35 2.12 -31.48
N ALA A 419 -29.81 2.47 -32.69
CA ALA A 419 -30.32 1.50 -33.66
C ALA A 419 -29.23 0.53 -34.14
N LEU A 420 -28.01 1.03 -34.37
CA LEU A 420 -26.86 0.19 -34.75
C LEU A 420 -26.52 -0.81 -33.64
N ILE A 421 -26.38 -0.34 -32.40
CA ILE A 421 -26.08 -1.20 -31.24
C ILE A 421 -27.19 -2.24 -31.05
N GLN A 422 -28.47 -1.83 -31.14
CA GLN A 422 -29.60 -2.76 -31.02
C GLN A 422 -29.51 -3.88 -32.05
N LYS A 423 -29.24 -3.52 -33.31
CA LYS A 423 -29.07 -4.47 -34.39
C LYS A 423 -27.91 -5.43 -34.13
N THR A 424 -26.77 -4.92 -33.65
CA THR A 424 -25.61 -5.75 -33.29
C THR A 424 -25.96 -6.77 -32.22
N VAL A 425 -26.63 -6.36 -31.14
CA VAL A 425 -27.03 -7.30 -30.07
C VAL A 425 -27.98 -8.38 -30.57
N ILE A 426 -29.00 -8.00 -31.35
CA ILE A 426 -29.95 -8.97 -31.95
C ILE A 426 -29.20 -9.97 -32.85
N GLN A 427 -28.23 -9.49 -33.65
CA GLN A 427 -27.43 -10.36 -34.51
C GLN A 427 -26.59 -11.35 -33.71
N VAL A 428 -26.00 -10.92 -32.60
CA VAL A 428 -25.24 -11.80 -31.69
C VAL A 428 -26.14 -12.90 -31.11
N ILE A 429 -27.33 -12.56 -30.64
CA ILE A 429 -28.30 -13.53 -30.11
C ILE A 429 -28.70 -14.56 -31.19
N LYS A 430 -29.07 -14.07 -32.38
CA LYS A 430 -29.50 -14.93 -33.50
C LYS A 430 -28.37 -15.82 -34.03
N ALA A 431 -27.13 -15.35 -33.99
CA ALA A 431 -25.97 -16.15 -34.42
C ALA A 431 -25.75 -17.41 -33.56
N GLN A 432 -26.31 -17.43 -32.35
CA GLN A 432 -26.25 -18.56 -31.42
C GLN A 432 -27.48 -19.50 -31.55
N GLY A 433 -28.31 -19.30 -32.58
CA GLY A 433 -29.49 -20.13 -32.83
C GLY A 433 -30.68 -19.82 -31.92
N ILE A 434 -30.65 -18.71 -31.18
CA ILE A 434 -31.74 -18.31 -30.27
C ILE A 434 -32.77 -17.47 -31.01
N THR A 435 -34.03 -17.88 -30.87
CA THR A 435 -35.19 -17.14 -31.37
C THR A 435 -35.69 -16.20 -30.29
N LEU A 436 -35.86 -14.93 -30.63
CA LEU A 436 -36.50 -13.95 -29.77
C LEU A 436 -38.01 -14.16 -29.77
N ALA A 437 -38.65 -14.03 -28.62
CA ALA A 437 -40.10 -14.05 -28.45
C ALA A 437 -40.72 -12.74 -28.98
N GLU A 438 -40.76 -12.61 -30.30
CA GLU A 438 -41.33 -11.48 -31.04
C GLU A 438 -42.66 -11.89 -31.66
N TYR A 439 -43.72 -11.14 -31.38
CA TYR A 439 -45.06 -11.34 -31.92
C TYR A 439 -45.48 -10.08 -32.67
N ALA A 440 -46.07 -10.24 -33.87
CA ALA A 440 -46.52 -9.12 -34.67
C ALA A 440 -47.76 -8.45 -34.07
N THR A 441 -48.62 -9.22 -33.40
CA THR A 441 -49.82 -8.72 -32.72
C THR A 441 -50.06 -9.40 -31.37
N VAL A 442 -50.93 -8.80 -30.55
CA VAL A 442 -51.35 -9.38 -29.27
C VAL A 442 -52.14 -10.67 -29.48
N GLU A 443 -52.93 -10.75 -30.55
CA GLU A 443 -53.70 -11.95 -30.90
C GLU A 443 -52.79 -13.13 -31.24
N GLU A 444 -51.69 -12.88 -31.96
CA GLU A 444 -50.66 -13.91 -32.22
C GLU A 444 -50.02 -14.40 -30.91
N PHE A 445 -49.67 -13.48 -30.02
CA PHE A 445 -49.17 -13.82 -28.68
C PHE A 445 -50.18 -14.68 -27.92
N LEU A 446 -51.45 -14.27 -27.81
CA LEU A 446 -52.47 -15.00 -27.05
C LEU A 446 -52.89 -16.34 -27.69
N ALA A 447 -52.69 -16.51 -29.00
CA ALA A 447 -52.98 -17.76 -29.71
C ALA A 447 -51.91 -18.84 -29.50
N GLY A 448 -50.68 -18.45 -29.12
CA GLY A 448 -49.66 -19.39 -28.68
C GLY A 448 -50.00 -19.93 -27.30
N GLY A 449 -50.16 -21.25 -27.15
CA GLY A 449 -50.27 -21.88 -25.84
C GLY A 449 -48.95 -21.73 -25.10
N HIS A 450 -48.90 -20.81 -24.14
CA HIS A 450 -47.75 -20.63 -23.25
C HIS A 450 -47.95 -21.54 -22.03
N ASP A 451 -47.36 -22.75 -22.07
CA ASP A 451 -47.23 -23.63 -20.90
C ASP A 451 -46.07 -23.19 -19.99
#